data_AF-A0A1V5LQI8-F1
#
_entry.id   AF-A0A1V5LQI8-F1
#
_cell.length_a   1.000
_cell.length_b   1.000
_cell.length_c   1.000
_cell.angle_alpha   90.00
_cell.angle_beta   90.00
_cell.angle_gamma   90.00
#
_symmetry.space_group_name_H-M   'P 1'
#
loop_
_entity.id
_entity.type
_entity.pdbx_description
1 polymer ?
#
loop_
_entity_poly.entity_id
_entity_poly.type
_entity_poly.pdbx_seq_one_letter_code
_entity_poly.pdbx_strand_id
1 'polypeptide(L)'
;MPVWGTCMGSIFLARNIEGSSQGRLSLMDIEVRRNAFGPQKFSFELPLPISCLSSQPFLSVFIRAPLFLSTGKEVEVLAKLPTEESFGALAGLAVMARQKNMLATAFHPELVSDNRVHSYFLSI
;
A
#
# COMPACT_ATOMS: atom_id res chain seq x y z
N MET A 1 -5.15 8.89 17.33
CA MET A 1 -6.07 7.79 16.97
C MET A 1 -5.47 7.02 15.82
N PRO A 2 -5.08 5.74 16.01
CA PRO A 2 -4.56 4.91 14.92
C PRO A 2 -5.55 4.78 13.77
N VAL A 3 -5.06 4.82 12.54
CA VAL A 3 -5.89 4.68 11.33
C VAL A 3 -5.18 3.80 10.32
N TRP A 4 -5.92 2.90 9.68
CA TRP A 4 -5.42 2.05 8.62
C TRP A 4 -6.26 2.20 7.36
N GLY A 5 -5.62 2.64 6.27
CA GLY A 5 -6.22 2.67 4.95
C GLY A 5 -5.80 1.48 4.09
N THR A 6 -6.71 0.54 3.85
CA THR A 6 -6.53 -0.55 2.87
C THR A 6 -7.10 -0.15 1.51
N CYS A 7 -6.34 -0.34 0.42
CA CYS A 7 -6.75 -0.02 -0.96
C CYS A 7 -7.35 1.39 -1.09
N MET A 8 -8.68 1.52 -1.25
CA MET A 8 -9.36 2.82 -1.30
C MET A 8 -9.12 3.67 -0.04
N GLY A 9 -8.99 3.04 1.13
CA GLY A 9 -8.63 3.74 2.36
C GLY A 9 -7.26 4.41 2.28
N SER A 10 -6.28 3.79 1.60
CA SER A 10 -4.97 4.43 1.38
C SER A 10 -5.07 5.66 0.48
N ILE A 11 -5.96 5.63 -0.52
CA ILE A 11 -6.26 6.79 -1.38
C ILE A 11 -6.89 7.92 -0.57
N PHE A 12 -7.79 7.58 0.37
CA PHE A 12 -8.46 8.56 1.21
C PHE A 12 -7.53 9.19 2.26
N LEU A 13 -6.48 8.48 2.70
CA LEU A 13 -5.44 9.01 3.60
C LEU A 13 -4.41 9.90 2.89
N ALA A 14 -4.18 9.68 1.59
CA ALA A 14 -3.11 10.31 0.82
C ALA A 14 -3.22 11.85 0.73
N ARG A 15 -2.09 12.52 0.94
CA ARG A 15 -1.93 13.98 0.77
C ARG A 15 -2.03 14.42 -0.68
N ASN A 16 -1.67 13.57 -1.65
CA ASN A 16 -1.82 13.87 -3.07
C ASN A 16 -2.41 12.68 -3.82
N ILE A 17 -3.31 12.96 -4.76
CA ILE A 17 -3.80 11.98 -5.74
C ILE A 17 -3.45 12.55 -7.10
N GLU A 18 -2.68 11.80 -7.88
CA GLU A 18 -2.28 12.21 -9.21
C GLU A 18 -3.52 12.47 -10.08
N GLY A 19 -3.56 13.64 -10.72
CA GLY A 19 -4.64 14.02 -11.64
C GLY A 19 -6.03 14.16 -11.01
N SER A 20 -6.15 14.29 -9.68
CA SER A 20 -7.45 14.37 -9.01
C SER A 20 -7.53 15.38 -7.87
N SER A 21 -8.58 16.19 -7.89
CA SER A 21 -8.97 17.12 -6.82
C SER A 21 -10.04 16.54 -5.89
N GLN A 22 -10.31 15.23 -5.94
CA GLN A 22 -11.29 14.56 -5.08
C GLN A 22 -11.03 14.84 -3.60
N GLY A 23 -12.11 15.02 -2.82
CA GLY A 23 -12.06 15.14 -1.37
C GLY A 23 -11.46 13.90 -0.68
N ARG A 24 -10.62 14.15 0.32
CA ARG A 24 -9.85 13.16 1.09
C ARG A 24 -9.37 13.75 2.41
N LEU A 25 -8.90 12.90 3.32
CA LEU A 25 -8.42 13.35 4.62
C LEU A 25 -7.06 14.07 4.53
N SER A 26 -6.26 13.73 3.51
CA SER A 26 -4.96 14.37 3.26
C SER A 26 -4.00 14.33 4.46
N LEU A 27 -4.04 13.25 5.26
CA LEU A 27 -3.30 13.13 6.52
C LEU A 27 -1.91 12.53 6.35
N MET A 28 -1.75 11.58 5.43
CA MET A 28 -0.51 10.86 5.20
C MET A 28 0.25 11.44 4.02
N ASP A 29 1.55 11.71 4.18
CA ASP A 29 2.42 12.36 3.19
C ASP A 29 2.85 11.36 2.09
N ILE A 30 1.86 10.82 1.39
CA ILE A 30 2.04 9.96 0.22
C ILE A 30 1.30 10.56 -0.97
N GLU A 31 1.85 10.32 -2.15
CA GLU A 31 1.18 10.57 -3.43
C GLU A 31 0.72 9.25 -4.03
N VAL A 32 -0.53 9.20 -4.47
CA VAL A 32 -1.11 7.98 -5.02
C VAL A 32 -1.70 8.16 -6.41
N ARG A 33 -1.56 7.13 -7.25
CA ARG A 33 -2.27 6.99 -8.52
C ARG A 33 -3.34 5.91 -8.39
N ARG A 34 -4.57 6.23 -8.80
CA ARG A 34 -5.70 5.28 -8.77
C ARG A 34 -5.62 4.29 -9.94
N ASN A 35 -6.05 3.04 -9.72
CA ASN A 35 -6.21 2.01 -10.76
C ASN A 35 -4.99 1.84 -11.68
N ALA A 36 -3.80 1.82 -11.12
CA ALA A 36 -2.59 2.06 -11.90
C ALA A 36 -1.92 0.79 -12.48
N PHE A 37 -2.54 -0.38 -12.31
CA PHE A 37 -2.07 -1.66 -12.87
C PHE A 37 -2.68 -2.02 -14.25
N GLY A 38 -3.08 -1.02 -15.05
CA GLY A 38 -3.63 -1.24 -16.39
C GLY A 38 -5.14 -1.56 -16.42
N PRO A 39 -5.66 -2.18 -17.51
CA PRO A 39 -7.08 -2.46 -17.65
C PRO A 39 -7.64 -3.26 -16.46
N GLN A 40 -8.96 -3.15 -16.25
CA GLN A 40 -9.74 -3.61 -15.09
C GLN A 40 -9.58 -5.09 -14.68
N LYS A 41 -8.80 -5.90 -15.43
CA LYS A 41 -8.57 -7.34 -15.25
C LYS A 41 -7.31 -7.74 -14.45
N PHE A 42 -6.46 -6.81 -13.99
CA PHE A 42 -5.24 -7.18 -13.24
C PHE A 42 -5.46 -7.22 -11.72
N SER A 43 -6.29 -8.15 -11.26
CA SER A 43 -6.12 -8.67 -9.90
C SER A 43 -4.98 -9.68 -9.90
N PHE A 44 -4.06 -9.57 -8.95
CA PHE A 44 -2.97 -10.52 -8.82
C PHE A 44 -2.59 -10.71 -7.36
N GLU A 45 -1.91 -11.81 -7.09
CA GLU A 45 -1.38 -12.15 -5.78
C GLU A 45 0.14 -12.16 -5.86
N LEU A 46 0.78 -11.62 -4.83
CA LEU A 46 2.23 -11.53 -4.78
C LEU A 46 2.72 -11.79 -3.35
N PRO A 47 3.53 -12.83 -3.12
CA PRO A 47 4.23 -13.01 -1.86
C PRO A 47 5.26 -11.89 -1.68
N LEU A 48 5.04 -11.01 -0.70
CA LEU A 48 5.94 -9.88 -0.43
C LEU A 48 6.75 -10.12 0.85
N PRO A 49 8.08 -9.94 0.84
CA PRO A 49 8.86 -9.89 2.06
C PRO A 49 8.54 -8.57 2.81
N ILE A 50 8.03 -8.69 4.03
CA ILE A 50 7.70 -7.55 4.89
C ILE A 50 8.36 -7.77 6.25
N SER A 51 9.55 -7.20 6.43
CA SER A 51 10.44 -7.52 7.55
C SER A 51 9.83 -7.24 8.93
N CYS A 52 8.94 -6.27 9.04
CA CYS A 52 8.26 -5.95 10.30
C CYS A 52 7.17 -6.96 10.69
N LEU A 53 6.79 -7.88 9.80
CA LEU A 53 5.78 -8.91 10.07
C LEU A 53 6.43 -10.23 10.52
N SER A 54 7.38 -10.74 9.73
CA SER A 54 8.19 -11.95 10.03
C SER A 54 9.23 -12.19 8.94
N SER A 55 10.00 -13.28 9.04
CA SER A 55 10.90 -13.76 7.97
C SER A 55 10.18 -14.38 6.76
N GLN A 56 8.92 -14.83 6.91
CA GLN A 56 8.15 -15.43 5.82
C GLN A 56 7.43 -14.36 5.01
N PRO A 57 7.38 -14.46 3.66
CA PRO A 57 6.61 -13.56 2.82
C PRO A 57 5.11 -13.51 3.22
N PHE A 58 4.48 -12.36 3.02
CA PHE A 58 3.05 -12.15 3.19
C PHE A 58 2.35 -12.19 1.82
N LEU A 59 1.34 -13.06 1.67
CA LEU A 59 0.56 -13.14 0.43
C LEU A 59 -0.28 -11.87 0.28
N SER A 60 0.13 -11.00 -0.64
CA SER A 60 -0.48 -9.69 -0.84
C SER A 60 -1.43 -9.75 -2.03
N VAL A 61 -2.72 -9.51 -1.79
CA VAL A 61 -3.78 -9.56 -2.81
C VAL A 61 -4.06 -8.16 -3.34
N PHE A 62 -3.79 -7.92 -4.61
CA PHE A 62 -4.00 -6.63 -5.27
C PHE A 62 -5.25 -6.69 -6.15
N ILE A 63 -6.25 -5.84 -5.87
CA ILE A 63 -7.46 -5.73 -6.68
C ILE A 63 -7.66 -4.28 -7.05
N ARG A 64 -7.42 -3.94 -8.32
CA ARG A 64 -7.46 -2.55 -8.82
C ARG A 64 -6.66 -1.59 -7.92
N ALA A 65 -5.53 -2.08 -7.43
CA ALA A 65 -4.78 -1.43 -6.37
C ALA A 65 -4.30 -0.02 -6.79
N PRO A 66 -4.22 0.93 -5.85
CA PRO A 66 -3.47 2.16 -6.06
C PRO A 66 -1.96 1.88 -6.12
N LEU A 67 -1.22 2.82 -6.67
CA LEU A 67 0.24 2.88 -6.55
C LEU A 67 0.64 4.05 -5.67
N PHE A 68 1.64 3.87 -4.81
CA PHE A 68 2.25 4.95 -4.06
C PHE A 68 3.43 5.49 -4.89
N LEU A 69 3.20 6.63 -5.55
CA LEU A 69 4.15 7.24 -6.49
C LEU A 69 5.34 7.87 -5.76
N SER A 70 5.07 8.50 -4.61
CA SER A 70 6.08 9.14 -3.79
C SER A 70 5.68 9.11 -2.31
N THR A 71 6.69 9.21 -1.45
CA THR A 71 6.53 9.21 0.01
C THR A 71 7.34 10.35 0.62
N GLY A 72 6.77 11.04 1.59
CA GLY A 72 7.44 12.09 2.36
C GLY A 72 8.56 11.53 3.26
N LYS A 73 9.39 12.43 3.80
CA LYS A 73 10.56 12.08 4.61
C LYS A 73 10.22 11.35 5.91
N GLU A 74 9.04 11.60 6.48
CA GLU A 74 8.58 10.95 7.72
C GLU A 74 7.81 9.64 7.46
N VAL A 75 7.67 9.23 6.20
CA VAL A 75 6.96 8.00 5.84
C VAL A 75 7.95 6.85 5.78
N GLU A 76 7.71 5.84 6.59
CA GLU A 76 8.44 4.57 6.57
C GLU A 76 7.84 3.65 5.52
N VAL A 77 8.63 3.24 4.52
CA VAL A 77 8.21 2.26 3.52
C VAL A 77 8.48 0.86 4.05
N LEU A 78 7.41 0.10 4.29
CA LEU A 78 7.46 -1.24 4.90
C LEU A 78 7.52 -2.37 3.84
N ALA A 79 6.95 -2.14 2.66
CA ALA A 79 6.99 -3.10 1.56
C ALA A 79 6.98 -2.38 0.20
N LYS A 80 7.65 -2.99 -0.79
CA LYS A 80 7.77 -2.49 -2.16
C LYS A 80 7.47 -3.59 -3.18
N LEU A 81 7.08 -3.20 -4.39
CA LEU A 81 7.04 -4.12 -5.52
C LEU A 81 8.46 -4.62 -5.87
N PRO A 82 8.61 -5.90 -6.25
CA PRO A 82 9.88 -6.46 -6.72
C PRO A 82 10.45 -5.70 -7.91
N THR A 83 11.77 -5.75 -8.06
CA THR A 83 12.49 -5.19 -9.20
C THR A 83 12.55 -6.15 -10.39
N GLU A 84 11.44 -6.83 -10.68
CA GLU A 84 11.32 -7.76 -11.79
C GLU A 84 10.84 -7.04 -13.06
N GLU A 85 11.26 -7.53 -14.23
CA GLU A 85 10.89 -6.97 -15.53
C GLU A 85 9.36 -6.91 -15.73
N SER A 86 8.63 -7.88 -15.15
CA SER A 86 7.16 -7.96 -15.16
C SER A 86 6.46 -6.73 -14.59
N PHE A 87 7.09 -6.01 -13.65
CA PHE A 87 6.56 -4.77 -13.07
C PHE A 87 7.00 -3.51 -13.83
N GLY A 88 8.02 -3.60 -14.69
CA GLY A 88 8.50 -2.49 -15.51
C GLY A 88 8.72 -1.21 -14.70
N ALA A 89 8.07 -0.11 -15.10
CA ALA A 89 8.19 1.19 -14.42
C ALA A 89 7.59 1.21 -13.00
N LEU A 90 6.88 0.16 -12.58
CA LEU A 90 6.28 0.05 -11.24
C LEU A 90 7.23 -0.60 -10.23
N ALA A 91 8.32 -1.20 -10.69
CA ALA A 91 9.33 -1.83 -9.86
C ALA A 91 9.82 -0.90 -8.75
N GLY A 92 9.89 -1.41 -7.51
CA GLY A 92 10.38 -0.67 -6.35
C GLY A 92 9.42 0.36 -5.75
N LEU A 93 8.22 0.56 -6.33
CA LEU A 93 7.21 1.42 -5.73
C LEU A 93 6.68 0.84 -4.41
N ALA A 94 6.35 1.73 -3.48
CA ALA A 94 5.82 1.33 -2.18
C ALA A 94 4.39 0.76 -2.30
N VAL A 95 4.11 -0.27 -1.52
CA VAL A 95 2.78 -0.93 -1.44
C VAL A 95 2.30 -1.11 0.00
N MET A 96 3.18 -0.90 0.98
CA MET A 96 2.85 -0.75 2.39
C MET A 96 3.72 0.34 2.99
N ALA A 97 3.12 1.29 3.70
CA ALA A 97 3.82 2.40 4.31
C ALA A 97 3.18 2.79 5.64
N ARG A 98 3.99 3.31 6.56
CA ARG A 98 3.57 3.83 7.87
C ARG A 98 4.00 5.28 8.02
N GLN A 99 3.15 6.09 8.63
CA GLN A 99 3.54 7.41 9.12
C GLN A 99 2.88 7.66 10.47
N LYS A 100 3.69 7.87 11.51
CA LYS A 100 3.21 7.98 12.90
C LYS A 100 2.35 6.76 13.25
N ASN A 101 1.09 6.99 13.57
CA ASN A 101 0.09 5.99 13.91
C ASN A 101 -0.87 5.66 12.74
N MET A 102 -0.48 5.98 11.51
CA MET A 102 -1.22 5.66 10.30
C MET A 102 -0.52 4.56 9.51
N LEU A 103 -1.30 3.58 9.05
CA LEU A 103 -0.86 2.52 8.15
C LEU A 103 -1.59 2.65 6.81
N ALA A 104 -0.89 2.44 5.71
CA ALA A 104 -1.47 2.38 4.38
C ALA A 104 -0.99 1.13 3.65
N THR A 105 -1.92 0.37 3.07
CA THR A 105 -1.64 -0.79 2.22
C THR A 105 -2.34 -0.63 0.87
N ALA A 106 -1.62 -0.88 -0.22
CA ALA A 106 -2.19 -0.93 -1.57
C ALA A 106 -2.94 -2.26 -1.84
N PHE A 107 -2.60 -3.31 -1.09
CA PHE A 107 -3.22 -4.63 -1.15
C PHE A 107 -4.29 -4.80 -0.05
N HIS A 108 -5.00 -5.94 -0.15
CA HIS A 108 -6.10 -6.36 0.71
C HIS A 108 -5.68 -7.51 1.64
N PRO A 109 -5.08 -7.23 2.81
CA PRO A 109 -4.71 -8.28 3.77
C PRO A 109 -5.92 -8.97 4.41
N GLU A 110 -7.11 -8.40 4.30
CA GLU A 110 -8.37 -9.00 4.74
C GLU A 110 -8.85 -10.16 3.86
N LEU A 111 -8.28 -10.33 2.66
CA LEU A 111 -8.67 -11.38 1.71
C LEU A 111 -7.84 -12.66 1.85
N VAL A 112 -6.93 -12.72 2.83
CA VAL A 112 -6.12 -13.90 3.14
C VAL A 112 -6.30 -14.29 4.60
N SER A 113 -6.15 -15.58 4.90
CA SER A 113 -6.24 -16.12 6.27
C SER A 113 -4.98 -15.85 7.11
N ASP A 114 -4.35 -14.69 6.92
CA ASP A 114 -3.09 -14.30 7.56
C ASP A 114 -3.24 -12.96 8.28
N ASN A 115 -3.21 -13.01 9.61
CA ASN A 115 -3.48 -11.85 10.46
C ASN A 115 -2.23 -11.02 10.76
N ARG A 116 -1.06 -11.32 10.20
CA ARG A 116 0.19 -10.63 10.58
C ARG A 116 0.12 -9.11 10.39
N VAL A 117 -0.49 -8.63 9.31
CA VAL A 117 -0.67 -7.18 9.08
C VAL A 117 -1.66 -6.56 10.07
N HIS A 118 -2.73 -7.29 10.42
CA HIS A 118 -3.70 -6.85 11.43
C HIS A 118 -3.04 -6.75 12.81
N SER A 119 -2.28 -7.77 13.21
CA SER A 119 -1.50 -7.77 14.45
C SER A 119 -0.45 -6.66 14.48
N TYR A 120 0.20 -6.38 13.34
CA TYR A 120 1.10 -5.24 13.21
C TYR A 120 0.36 -3.91 13.41
N PHE A 121 -0.81 -3.71 12.82
CA PHE A 121 -1.59 -2.49 13.02
C PHE A 121 -1.99 -2.28 14.49
N LEU A 122 -2.34 -3.35 15.21
CA LEU A 122 -2.68 -3.27 16.64
C LEU A 122 -1.49 -2.91 17.55
N SER A 123 -0.25 -3.02 17.07
CA SER A 123 0.96 -2.65 17.83
C SER A 123 1.50 -1.26 17.50
N ILE A 124 0.86 -0.53 16.57
CA ILE A 124 1.24 0.82 16.10
C ILE A 124 0.83 1.93 17.08
#